data_AF-U2SW09-F1
#
_entry.id   AF-U2SW09-F1
#
_cell.length_a   1.000
_cell.length_b   1.000
_cell.length_c   1.000
_cell.angle_alpha   90.00
_cell.angle_beta   90.00
_cell.angle_gamma   90.00
#
_symmetry.space_group_name_H-M   'P 1'
#
loop_
_entity.id
_entity.type
_entity.pdbx_description
1 polymer ?
#
loop_
_entity_poly.entity_id
_entity_poly.type
_entity_poly.pdbx_seq_one_letter_code
_entity_poly.pdbx_strand_id
1 'polypeptide(L)' 'VAGRATVFVFPDLNTGNNTYKAVQRSAGAVAIGPVLQGLRKPINDLSRGATVEDIVNTVAITAIQAALA' A
#
# COMPACT_ATOMS: atom_id res chain seq x y z
N VAL A 1 -6.90 13.32 16.76
CA VAL A 1 -7.12 12.36 15.65
C VAL A 1 -8.55 11.81 15.63
N ALA A 2 -9.14 11.43 16.77
CA ALA A 2 -10.46 10.79 16.84
C ALA A 2 -11.53 11.41 15.92
N GLY A 3 -12.21 10.56 15.14
CA GLY A 3 -13.24 10.94 14.17
C GLY A 3 -12.73 11.48 12.83
N ARG A 4 -11.41 11.68 12.65
CA ARG A 4 -10.81 12.23 11.43
C ARG A 4 -9.51 11.52 11.00
N ALA A 5 -9.30 10.29 11.44
CA ALA A 5 -8.10 9.52 11.08
C ALA A 5 -8.12 9.14 9.59
N THR A 6 -7.02 9.41 8.88
CA THR A 6 -6.80 9.00 7.49
C THR A 6 -5.64 8.00 7.35
N VAL A 7 -4.82 7.85 8.39
CA VAL A 7 -3.71 6.90 8.46
C VAL A 7 -3.93 5.99 9.67
N PHE A 8 -3.85 4.69 9.44
CA PHE A 8 -4.10 3.65 10.45
C PHE A 8 -2.81 2.85 10.64
N VAL A 9 -2.22 2.96 11.83
CA VAL A 9 -1.02 2.20 12.22
C VAL A 9 -1.49 1.02 13.07
N PHE A 10 -1.17 -0.20 12.62
CA PHE A 10 -1.59 -1.43 13.29
C PHE A 10 -0.52 -1.95 14.25
N PRO A 11 -0.90 -2.66 15.33
CA PRO A 11 0.03 -3.16 16.33
C PRO A 11 0.95 -4.28 15.82
N ASP A 12 0.51 -5.01 14.79
CA ASP A 12 1.26 -6.11 14.18
C ASP A 12 0.79 -6.39 12.74
N LEU A 13 1.53 -7.27 12.07
CA LEU A 13 1.28 -7.68 10.69
C LEU A 13 -0.04 -8.44 10.52
N ASN A 14 -0.45 -9.25 11.50
CA ASN A 14 -1.69 -10.02 11.41
C ASN A 14 -2.89 -9.09 11.36
N THR A 15 -2.93 -8.12 12.27
CA THR A 15 -3.99 -7.13 12.35
C THR A 15 -4.01 -6.27 11.07
N GLY A 16 -2.86 -5.73 10.65
CA GLY A 16 -2.79 -4.93 9.43
C GLY A 16 -3.23 -5.69 8.17
N ASN A 17 -2.72 -6.92 7.98
CA ASN A 17 -3.02 -7.75 6.83
C ASN A 17 -4.48 -8.22 6.78
N ASN A 18 -5.06 -8.56 7.93
CA ASN A 18 -6.47 -8.94 8.02
C ASN A 18 -7.36 -7.73 7.77
N THR A 19 -7.06 -6.57 8.37
CA THR A 19 -7.90 -5.37 8.23
C THR A 19 -7.94 -4.86 6.80
N TYR A 20 -6.80 -4.71 6.11
CA TYR A 20 -6.84 -4.17 4.73
C TYR A 20 -7.61 -5.11 3.78
N LYS A 21 -7.44 -6.43 3.92
CA LYS A 21 -8.19 -7.43 3.12
C LYS A 21 -9.67 -7.44 3.45
N ALA A 22 -10.02 -7.32 4.74
CA ALA A 22 -11.41 -7.22 5.16
C ALA A 22 -12.05 -5.99 4.52
N VAL A 23 -11.44 -4.81 4.64
CA VAL A 23 -11.95 -3.55 4.08
C VAL A 23 -12.05 -3.62 2.55
N GLN A 24 -11.02 -4.13 1.86
CA GLN A 24 -11.05 -4.32 0.40
C GLN A 24 -12.26 -5.16 -0.01
N ARG A 25 -12.52 -6.28 0.67
CA ARG A 25 -13.55 -7.24 0.31
C ARG A 25 -14.95 -6.84 0.77
N SER A 26 -15.08 -6.23 1.95
CA SER A 26 -16.37 -5.90 2.55
C SER A 26 -16.91 -4.54 2.11
N ALA A 27 -16.02 -3.58 1.81
CA ALA A 27 -16.39 -2.21 1.43
C ALA A 27 -16.09 -1.90 -0.05
N GLY A 28 -15.53 -2.85 -0.81
CA GLY A 28 -15.12 -2.62 -2.20
C GLY A 28 -14.02 -1.57 -2.33
N ALA A 29 -13.26 -1.32 -1.25
CA ALA A 29 -12.20 -0.32 -1.27
C ALA A 29 -11.06 -0.77 -2.18
N VAL A 30 -10.51 0.17 -2.94
CA VAL A 30 -9.32 -0.09 -3.78
C VAL A 30 -8.11 -0.24 -2.85
N ALA A 31 -7.39 -1.36 -3.01
CA ALA A 31 -6.15 -1.62 -2.27
C ALA A 31 -4.97 -1.59 -3.25
N ILE A 32 -4.05 -0.63 -3.04
CA ILE A 32 -2.81 -0.49 -3.82
C ILE A 32 -1.64 -0.82 -2.91
N GLY A 33 -0.81 -1.80 -3.30
CA GLY A 33 0.38 -2.19 -2.55
C GLY A 33 0.70 -3.69 -2.61
N PRO A 34 1.69 -4.16 -1.82
CA PRO A 34 2.39 -3.41 -0.77
C PRO A 34 3.30 -2.30 -1.32
N VAL A 35 3.38 -1.16 -0.60
CA VAL A 35 4.32 -0.06 -0.89
C VAL A 35 5.37 -0.02 0.21
N LEU A 36 6.64 -0.20 -0.14
CA LEU A 36 7.74 -0.19 0.79
C LEU A 36 8.14 1.26 1.12
N GLN A 37 8.50 1.50 2.38
CA GLN A 37 8.90 2.81 2.89
C GLN A 37 10.20 2.69 3.71
N GLY A 38 10.96 3.78 3.82
CA GLY A 38 12.17 3.85 4.64
C GLY A 38 13.49 3.43 3.95
N LEU A 39 13.46 3.10 2.66
CA LEU A 39 14.66 2.77 1.88
C LEU A 39 15.35 4.04 1.35
N ARG A 40 16.68 4.01 1.21
CA ARG A 40 17.49 5.11 0.65
C ARG A 40 17.18 5.39 -0.83
N LYS A 41 16.78 4.35 -1.56
CA LYS A 41 16.25 4.44 -2.93
C LYS A 41 14.98 3.59 -2.95
N PRO A 42 13.90 4.04 -3.58
CA PRO A 42 12.64 3.31 -3.57
C PRO A 42 12.77 2.04 -4.40
N ILE A 43 12.34 0.95 -3.80
CA ILE A 43 12.21 -0.37 -4.40
C ILE A 43 10.85 -0.85 -3.92
N ASN A 44 10.03 -1.38 -4.82
CA ASN A 44 8.74 -1.97 -4.48
C ASN A 44 8.66 -3.39 -5.05
N ASP A 45 7.91 -4.24 -4.35
CA ASP A 45 7.65 -5.62 -4.73
C ASP A 45 6.26 -5.72 -5.38
N LEU A 46 6.10 -6.68 -6.29
CA LEU A 46 4.83 -6.95 -6.94
C LEU A 46 4.36 -8.35 -6.57
N SER A 47 3.05 -8.49 -6.37
CA SER A 47 2.43 -9.82 -6.28
C SER A 47 2.67 -10.59 -7.57
N ARG A 48 2.89 -11.91 -7.46
CA ARG A 48 3.03 -12.81 -8.62
C ARG A 48 1.82 -12.76 -9.58
N GLY A 49 0.66 -12.34 -9.09
CA GLY A 49 -0.57 -12.19 -9.86
C GLY A 49 -0.89 -10.75 -10.27
N ALA A 50 0.10 -9.84 -10.24
CA ALA A 50 -0.12 -8.43 -10.57
C ALA A 50 -0.66 -8.25 -12.00
N THR A 51 -1.67 -7.40 -12.12
CA THR A 51 -2.20 -6.94 -13.41
C THR A 51 -1.30 -5.85 -14.02
N VAL A 52 -1.53 -5.52 -15.29
CA VAL A 52 -0.84 -4.38 -15.94
C VAL A 52 -1.10 -3.08 -15.17
N GLU A 53 -2.33 -2.89 -14.67
CA GLU A 53 -2.70 -1.71 -13.89
C GLU A 53 -1.92 -1.66 -12.56
N ASP A 54 -1.77 -2.78 -11.86
CA ASP A 54 -0.96 -2.85 -10.63
C ASP A 54 0.50 -2.48 -10.88
N ILE A 55 1.07 -2.93 -12.01
CA ILE A 55 2.44 -2.63 -12.41
C ILE A 55 2.59 -1.13 -12.67
N VAL A 56 1.69 -0.54 -13.47
CA VAL A 56 1.72 0.89 -13.79
C VAL A 56 1.58 1.74 -12.53
N ASN A 57 0.63 1.40 -11.65
CA ASN A 57 0.43 2.10 -10.38
C ASN A 57 1.66 2.00 -9.48
N THR A 58 2.28 0.83 -9.39
CA THR A 58 3.49 0.62 -8.58
C THR A 58 4.67 1.41 -9.12
N VAL A 59 4.85 1.48 -10.45
CA VAL A 59 5.89 2.30 -11.08
C VAL A 59 5.65 3.78 -10.80
N ALA A 60 4.42 4.26 -10.96
CA ALA A 60 4.07 5.66 -10.69
C ALA A 60 4.36 6.04 -9.23
N ILE A 61 3.97 5.18 -8.27
CA ILE A 61 4.27 5.38 -6.85
C ILE A 61 5.79 5.39 -6.60
N THR A 62 6.52 4.43 -7.17
CA THR A 62 7.98 4.33 -7.01
C THR A 62 8.69 5.59 -7.54
N ALA A 63 8.23 6.13 -8.68
CA ALA A 63 8.77 7.36 -9.26
C ALA A 63 8.51 8.58 -8.35
N ILE A 64 7.31 8.68 -7.76
CA ILE A 64 6.99 9.74 -6.80
C ILE A 64 7.85 9.60 -5.53
N GLN A 65 8.03 8.39 -5.01
CA GLN A 65 8.92 8.15 -3.86
C GLN A 65 10.37 8.57 -4.17
N ALA A 66 10.84 8.39 -5.41
CA ALA A 66 12.18 8.80 -5.82
C ALA A 66 12.33 10.31 -5.94
N ALA A 67 11.28 11.02 -6.37
CA ALA A 67 11.31 12.47 -6.52
C ALA A 67 11.28 13.22 -5.18
N LEU A 68 10.83 12.57 -4.11
CA LEU A 68 10.72 13.13 -2.76
C LEU A 68 11.87 12.73 -1.83
N ALA A 69 12.79 11.88 -2.30
CA ALA A 69 13.98 11.41 -1.57
C ALA A 69 15.21 12.25 -1.93
#